data_AF-A0A9D5WGT7-F1
#
_entry.id   AF-A0A9D5WGT7-F1
#
_cell.length_a   1.000
_cell.length_b   1.000
_cell.length_c   1.000
_cell.angle_alpha   90.00
_cell.angle_beta   90.00
_cell.angle_gamma   90.00
#
_symmetry.space_group_name_H-M   'P 1'
#
loop_
_entity.id
_entity.type
_entity.pdbx_description
1 polymer ?
#
loop_
_entity_poly.entity_id
_entity_poly.type
_entity_poly.pdbx_seq_one_letter_code
_entity_poly.pdbx_strand_id
1 'polypeptide(L)'
;MKKTLIFASLLSLALASCSTNSGEYKTLKAQYDSLALVNQNYESELHETDSLVASVLTNFQEISSVEGMINVNPMKGDIRRSERDRIKDNMLLINDKLRASNDAINALTEKLEKSGGQNRRLQATIAALRKELEAQKQRVQTLTEELERKNLAIGLLDSMLTQRMSDVDRLNAATAQQAAALASQDKELNTVRYCVGTKGDLKDMKILQGGRVATEQANMSYFTKTDRRDLSQLPLYSRKARLLTVHPASSYELLPGSDKQLVLHIKNSEAFWSNSKILVVQVD
;
A
#
# COMPACT_ATOMS: atom_id res chain seq x y z
N MET A 1 27.05 -62.03 -100.75
CA MET A 1 26.34 -61.46 -99.58
C MET A 1 27.15 -61.68 -98.30
N LYS A 2 28.20 -60.89 -98.03
CA LYS A 2 28.99 -60.96 -96.77
C LYS A 2 29.58 -59.60 -96.32
N LYS A 3 29.19 -58.47 -96.94
CA LYS A 3 29.76 -57.14 -96.63
C LYS A 3 28.80 -56.17 -95.91
N THR A 4 27.51 -56.50 -95.81
CA THR A 4 26.49 -55.66 -95.15
C THR A 4 26.32 -55.93 -93.65
N LEU A 5 26.94 -56.99 -93.11
CA LEU A 5 26.89 -57.33 -91.68
C LEU A 5 27.99 -56.67 -90.84
N ILE A 6 28.99 -56.04 -91.46
CA ILE A 6 30.12 -55.44 -90.74
C ILE A 6 29.86 -53.95 -90.44
N PHE A 7 29.02 -53.27 -91.23
CA PHE A 7 28.73 -51.84 -91.03
C PHE A 7 27.67 -51.54 -89.96
N ALA A 8 26.82 -52.51 -89.59
CA ALA A 8 25.87 -52.36 -88.49
C ALA A 8 26.50 -52.60 -87.09
N SER A 9 27.67 -53.24 -87.04
CA SER A 9 28.41 -53.50 -85.79
C SER A 9 29.23 -52.28 -85.33
N LEU A 10 29.71 -51.45 -86.27
CA LEU A 10 30.54 -50.27 -85.93
C LEU A 10 29.74 -49.02 -85.54
N LEU A 11 28.46 -48.91 -85.93
CA LEU A 11 27.63 -47.76 -85.53
C LEU A 11 26.94 -47.97 -84.17
N SER A 12 26.87 -49.22 -83.70
CA SER A 12 26.32 -49.59 -82.38
C SER A 12 27.33 -49.40 -81.23
N LEU A 13 28.62 -49.23 -81.54
CA LEU A 13 29.67 -48.99 -80.53
C LEU A 13 30.01 -47.50 -80.32
N ALA A 14 29.56 -46.61 -81.20
CA ALA A 14 29.80 -45.17 -81.04
C ALA A 14 28.89 -44.51 -79.99
N LEU A 15 27.80 -45.17 -79.58
CA LEU A 15 26.91 -44.70 -78.49
C LEU A 15 27.20 -45.38 -77.14
N ALA A 16 28.12 -46.35 -77.09
CA ALA A 16 28.57 -47.01 -75.86
C ALA A 16 29.85 -46.41 -75.25
N SER A 17 30.41 -45.35 -75.85
CA SER A 17 31.61 -44.66 -75.34
C SER A 17 31.31 -43.36 -74.58
N CYS A 18 30.05 -43.10 -74.23
CA CYS A 18 29.73 -42.34 -73.02
C CYS A 18 29.99 -43.24 -71.79
N SER A 19 31.25 -43.65 -71.64
CA SER A 19 31.73 -44.33 -70.45
C SER A 19 31.74 -43.32 -69.32
N THR A 20 30.68 -43.34 -68.52
CA THR A 20 30.60 -42.81 -67.15
C THR A 20 31.62 -43.44 -66.19
N ASN A 21 32.68 -44.07 -66.73
CA ASN A 21 33.65 -44.92 -66.05
C ASN A 21 35.10 -44.57 -66.48
N SER A 22 35.35 -43.37 -67.02
CA SER A 22 36.72 -42.84 -67.09
C SER A 22 37.21 -42.49 -65.67
N GLY A 23 38.47 -42.77 -65.36
CA GLY A 23 39.06 -42.45 -64.05
C GLY A 23 38.91 -40.96 -63.69
N GLU A 24 38.99 -40.09 -64.69
CA GLU A 24 38.80 -38.64 -64.56
C GLU A 24 37.37 -38.25 -64.16
N TYR A 25 36.35 -38.93 -64.68
CA TYR A 25 34.96 -38.69 -64.28
C TYR A 25 34.71 -39.10 -62.82
N LYS A 26 35.31 -40.21 -62.36
CA LYS A 26 35.22 -40.62 -60.95
C LYS A 26 35.92 -39.64 -60.01
N THR A 27 37.09 -39.13 -60.38
CA THR A 27 37.78 -38.12 -59.58
C THR A 27 37.02 -36.80 -59.55
N LEU A 28 36.44 -36.38 -60.69
CA LEU A 28 35.66 -35.15 -60.76
C LEU A 28 34.36 -35.27 -59.94
N LYS A 29 33.68 -36.42 -60.01
CA LYS A 29 32.52 -36.70 -59.17
C LYS A 29 32.87 -36.73 -57.69
N ALA A 30 33.97 -37.37 -57.30
CA ALA A 30 34.43 -37.37 -55.91
C ALA A 30 34.77 -35.97 -55.39
N GLN A 31 35.35 -35.11 -56.23
CA GLN A 31 35.58 -33.70 -55.88
C GLN A 31 34.28 -32.92 -55.75
N TYR A 32 33.32 -33.14 -56.66
CA TYR A 32 32.00 -32.52 -56.59
C TYR A 32 31.22 -32.96 -55.33
N ASP A 33 31.20 -34.25 -55.03
CA ASP A 33 30.54 -34.82 -53.85
C ASP A 33 31.21 -34.29 -52.57
N SER A 34 32.54 -34.17 -52.55
CA SER A 34 33.30 -33.55 -51.46
C SER A 34 32.96 -32.06 -51.28
N LEU A 35 32.88 -31.30 -52.38
CA LEU A 35 32.53 -29.88 -52.34
C LEU A 35 31.07 -29.67 -51.89
N ALA A 36 30.15 -30.53 -52.33
CA ALA A 36 28.76 -30.51 -51.91
C ALA A 36 28.63 -30.77 -50.40
N LEU A 37 29.39 -31.73 -49.86
CA LEU A 37 29.42 -32.02 -48.42
C LEU A 37 30.00 -30.85 -47.61
N VAL A 38 31.08 -30.24 -48.08
CA VAL A 38 31.67 -29.06 -47.44
C VAL A 38 30.69 -27.89 -47.43
N ASN A 39 30.02 -27.62 -48.55
CA ASN A 39 28.99 -26.57 -48.63
C ASN A 39 27.82 -26.85 -47.68
N GLN A 40 27.35 -28.10 -47.60
CA GLN A 40 26.28 -28.47 -46.68
C GLN A 40 26.67 -28.27 -45.20
N ASN A 41 27.90 -28.65 -44.84
CA ASN A 41 28.43 -28.41 -43.49
C ASN A 41 28.57 -26.91 -43.19
N TYR A 42 29.02 -26.13 -44.18
CA TYR A 42 29.15 -24.69 -44.06
C TYR A 42 27.79 -23.99 -43.88
N GLU A 43 26.77 -24.40 -44.64
CA GLU A 43 25.40 -23.90 -44.47
C GLU A 43 24.84 -24.23 -43.08
N SER A 44 25.06 -25.45 -42.58
CA SER A 44 24.65 -25.85 -41.23
C SER A 44 25.33 -25.00 -40.14
N GLU A 45 26.63 -24.76 -40.27
CA GLU A 45 27.39 -23.94 -39.32
C GLU A 45 26.95 -22.46 -39.33
N LEU A 46 26.62 -21.92 -40.51
CA LEU A 46 26.02 -20.60 -40.65
C LEU A 46 24.66 -20.53 -39.97
N HIS A 47 23.78 -21.50 -40.20
CA HIS A 47 22.46 -21.56 -39.56
C HIS A 47 22.56 -21.60 -38.03
N GLU A 48 23.50 -22.38 -37.50
CA GLU A 48 23.72 -22.43 -36.05
C GLU A 48 24.24 -21.10 -35.50
N THR A 49 25.17 -20.45 -36.22
CA THR A 49 25.70 -19.12 -35.85
C THR A 49 24.60 -18.06 -35.87
N ASP A 50 23.77 -18.04 -36.91
CA ASP A 50 22.64 -17.11 -37.03
C ASP A 50 21.59 -17.35 -35.93
N SER A 51 21.33 -18.62 -35.58
CA SER A 51 20.44 -18.99 -34.49
C SER A 51 20.96 -18.50 -33.13
N LEU A 52 22.26 -18.65 -32.86
CA LEU A 52 22.88 -18.14 -31.64
C LEU A 52 22.81 -16.62 -31.56
N VAL A 53 23.08 -15.91 -32.66
CA VAL A 53 22.95 -14.44 -32.71
C VAL A 53 21.49 -14.02 -32.48
N ALA A 54 20.54 -14.66 -33.15
CA ALA A 54 19.12 -14.37 -32.99
C ALA A 54 18.65 -14.60 -31.55
N SER A 55 19.11 -15.67 -30.92
CA SER A 55 18.83 -15.99 -29.52
C SER A 55 19.34 -14.90 -28.57
N VAL A 56 20.57 -14.42 -28.74
CA VAL A 56 21.11 -13.32 -27.93
C VAL A 56 20.30 -12.03 -28.12
N LEU A 57 19.97 -11.69 -29.36
CA LEU A 57 19.17 -10.49 -29.65
C LEU A 57 17.76 -10.57 -29.04
N THR A 58 17.15 -11.75 -29.08
CA THR A 58 15.84 -12.01 -28.47
C THR A 58 15.92 -11.86 -26.95
N ASN A 59 16.94 -12.44 -26.32
CA ASN A 59 17.17 -12.29 -24.89
C ASN A 59 17.35 -10.82 -24.48
N PHE A 60 18.08 -10.01 -25.26
CA PHE A 60 18.22 -8.58 -24.98
C PHE A 60 16.91 -7.80 -25.10
N GLN A 61 16.08 -8.11 -26.09
CA GLN A 61 14.75 -7.51 -26.22
C GLN A 61 13.85 -7.87 -25.03
N GLU A 62 13.87 -9.14 -24.62
CA GLU A 62 13.12 -9.61 -23.45
C GLU A 62 13.60 -8.95 -22.16
N ILE A 63 14.92 -8.84 -21.94
CA ILE A 63 15.50 -8.11 -20.80
C ILE A 63 14.96 -6.68 -20.78
N SER A 64 15.07 -5.95 -21.89
CA SER A 64 14.60 -4.56 -21.95
C SER A 64 13.10 -4.42 -21.70
N SER A 65 12.29 -5.37 -22.17
CA SER A 65 10.84 -5.39 -21.95
C SER A 65 10.52 -5.59 -20.46
N VAL A 66 11.16 -6.59 -19.83
CA VAL A 66 10.97 -6.91 -18.41
C VAL A 66 11.51 -5.80 -17.51
N GLU A 67 12.65 -5.20 -17.84
CA GLU A 67 13.18 -4.00 -17.17
C GLU A 67 12.17 -2.84 -17.21
N GLY A 68 11.54 -2.61 -18.36
CA GLY A 68 10.48 -1.61 -18.53
C GLY A 68 9.30 -1.86 -17.59
N MET A 69 8.93 -3.12 -17.33
CA MET A 69 7.88 -3.49 -16.39
C MET A 69 8.27 -3.32 -14.92
N ILE A 70 9.57 -3.31 -14.59
CA ILE A 70 10.05 -2.99 -13.23
C ILE A 70 10.08 -1.47 -13.02
N ASN A 71 10.34 -0.69 -14.08
CA ASN A 71 10.49 0.76 -14.04
C ASN A 71 9.16 1.55 -14.20
N VAL A 72 8.00 0.89 -14.28
CA VAL A 72 6.70 1.60 -14.26
C VAL A 72 6.41 2.05 -12.84
N ASN A 73 6.77 3.31 -12.59
CA ASN A 73 6.43 4.15 -11.45
C ASN A 73 5.20 3.62 -10.66
N PRO A 74 5.35 3.07 -9.45
CA PRO A 74 4.19 2.66 -8.66
C PRO A 74 3.39 3.92 -8.35
N MET A 75 2.27 4.09 -9.05
CA MET A 75 1.33 5.18 -8.80
C MET A 75 0.89 5.08 -7.33
N LYS A 76 1.44 5.97 -6.48
CA LYS A 76 0.96 6.35 -5.15
C LYS A 76 0.38 5.20 -4.30
N GLY A 77 1.18 4.73 -3.34
CA GLY A 77 0.74 3.90 -2.22
C GLY A 77 1.20 2.46 -2.34
N ASP A 78 1.86 1.98 -1.28
CA ASP A 78 2.34 0.62 -1.01
C ASP A 78 2.54 -0.33 -2.20
N ILE A 79 3.80 -0.72 -2.40
CA ILE A 79 4.13 -1.94 -3.16
C ILE A 79 3.47 -3.12 -2.41
N ARG A 80 2.30 -3.56 -2.87
CA ARG A 80 1.60 -4.74 -2.35
C ARG A 80 2.56 -5.94 -2.39
N ARG A 81 2.41 -6.93 -1.48
CA ARG A 81 3.26 -8.15 -1.50
C ARG A 81 3.33 -8.79 -2.90
N SER A 82 2.23 -8.78 -3.64
CA SER A 82 2.15 -9.25 -5.02
C SER A 82 3.07 -8.50 -5.99
N GLU A 83 3.28 -7.19 -5.81
CA GLU A 83 4.20 -6.40 -6.62
C GLU A 83 5.65 -6.75 -6.30
N ARG A 84 5.98 -7.00 -5.03
CA ARG A 84 7.33 -7.44 -4.63
C ARG A 84 7.68 -8.81 -5.22
N ASP A 85 6.74 -9.75 -5.17
CA ASP A 85 6.93 -11.09 -5.75
C ASP A 85 7.09 -11.01 -7.28
N ARG A 86 6.28 -10.20 -7.97
CA ARG A 86 6.43 -9.93 -9.41
C ARG A 86 7.80 -9.34 -9.76
N ILE A 87 8.29 -8.35 -8.99
CA ILE A 87 9.62 -7.75 -9.21
C ILE A 87 10.72 -8.80 -9.02
N LYS A 88 10.60 -9.66 -8.01
CA LYS A 88 11.55 -10.76 -7.77
C LYS A 88 11.57 -11.74 -8.95
N ASP A 89 10.41 -12.18 -9.42
CA ASP A 89 10.29 -13.11 -10.55
C ASP A 89 10.86 -12.49 -11.84
N ASN A 90 10.59 -11.20 -12.08
CA ASN A 90 11.14 -10.45 -13.19
C ASN A 90 12.67 -10.35 -13.13
N MET A 91 13.24 -10.11 -11.93
CA MET A 91 14.70 -10.07 -11.74
C MET A 91 15.37 -11.43 -11.95
N LEU A 92 14.72 -12.53 -11.54
CA LEU A 92 15.19 -13.88 -11.82
C LEU A 92 15.22 -14.16 -13.33
N LEU A 93 14.14 -13.80 -14.02
CA LEU A 93 14.05 -13.94 -15.47
C LEU A 93 15.14 -13.15 -16.20
N ILE A 94 15.37 -11.89 -15.81
CA ILE A 94 16.45 -11.06 -16.36
C ILE A 94 17.83 -11.74 -16.16
N ASN A 95 18.09 -12.28 -14.96
CA ASN A 95 19.37 -12.93 -14.66
C ASN A 95 19.59 -14.19 -15.52
N ASP A 96 18.55 -15.01 -15.68
CA ASP A 96 18.61 -16.20 -16.53
C ASP A 96 18.85 -15.84 -18.00
N LYS A 97 18.23 -14.75 -18.50
CA LYS A 97 18.44 -14.27 -19.88
C LYS A 97 19.83 -13.68 -20.09
N LEU A 98 20.40 -12.99 -19.10
CA LEU A 98 21.78 -12.54 -19.12
C LEU A 98 22.76 -13.72 -19.18
N ARG A 99 22.51 -14.78 -18.39
CA ARG A 99 23.32 -16.00 -18.41
C ARG A 99 23.24 -16.70 -19.76
N ALA A 100 22.03 -16.94 -20.28
CA ALA A 100 21.83 -17.57 -21.59
C ALA A 100 22.49 -16.78 -22.73
N SER A 101 22.43 -15.44 -22.66
CA SER A 101 23.11 -14.56 -23.63
C SER A 101 24.63 -14.67 -23.56
N ASN A 102 25.20 -14.71 -22.36
CA ASN A 102 26.62 -14.92 -22.14
C ASN A 102 27.09 -16.27 -22.70
N ASP A 103 26.34 -17.34 -22.45
CA ASP A 103 26.67 -18.69 -22.91
C ASP A 103 26.61 -18.78 -24.44
N ALA A 104 25.59 -18.19 -25.07
CA ALA A 104 25.49 -18.12 -26.53
C ALA A 104 26.63 -17.30 -27.17
N ILE A 105 27.04 -16.19 -26.54
CA ILE A 105 28.21 -15.40 -26.97
C ILE A 105 29.50 -16.22 -26.85
N ASN A 106 29.64 -17.05 -25.81
CA ASN A 106 30.79 -17.93 -25.66
C ASN A 106 30.80 -19.03 -26.72
N ALA A 107 29.65 -19.64 -27.02
CA ALA A 107 29.52 -20.61 -28.12
C ALA A 107 29.87 -20.00 -29.48
N LEU A 108 29.45 -18.75 -29.74
CA LEU A 108 29.86 -17.99 -30.93
C LEU A 108 31.39 -17.75 -30.97
N THR A 109 32.00 -17.49 -29.81
CA THR A 109 33.46 -17.30 -29.69
C THR A 109 34.20 -18.60 -29.99
N GLU A 110 33.75 -19.74 -29.44
CA GLU A 110 34.33 -21.05 -29.74
C GLU A 110 34.19 -21.43 -31.21
N LYS A 111 33.05 -21.13 -31.85
CA LYS A 111 32.85 -21.35 -33.30
C LYS A 111 33.78 -20.49 -34.15
N LEU A 112 33.99 -19.24 -33.76
CA LEU A 112 34.94 -18.35 -34.41
C LEU A 112 36.38 -18.91 -34.30
N GLU A 113 36.77 -19.44 -33.13
CA GLU A 113 38.09 -20.03 -32.92
C GLU A 113 38.27 -21.32 -33.75
N LYS A 114 37.27 -22.20 -33.77
CA LYS A 114 37.28 -23.45 -34.56
C LYS A 114 37.36 -23.22 -36.07
N SER A 115 36.76 -22.12 -36.57
CA SER A 115 36.84 -21.70 -37.98
C SER A 115 38.14 -20.96 -38.34
N GLY A 116 39.13 -20.94 -37.44
CA GLY A 116 40.44 -20.32 -37.67
C GLY A 116 40.49 -18.82 -37.41
N GLY A 117 39.45 -18.25 -36.77
CA GLY A 117 39.48 -16.89 -36.23
C GLY A 117 39.53 -15.74 -37.25
N GLN A 118 39.44 -16.03 -38.55
CA GLN A 118 39.62 -15.02 -39.61
C GLN A 118 38.33 -14.31 -40.02
N ASN A 119 37.17 -14.76 -39.52
CA ASN A 119 35.87 -14.17 -39.86
C ASN A 119 35.68 -12.81 -39.14
N ARG A 120 36.15 -11.73 -39.78
CA ARG A 120 36.05 -10.36 -39.27
C ARG A 120 34.63 -9.91 -38.97
N ARG A 121 33.64 -10.39 -39.74
CA ARG A 121 32.23 -10.05 -39.52
C ARG A 121 31.73 -10.69 -38.22
N LEU A 122 32.01 -11.97 -38.01
CA LEU A 122 31.63 -12.67 -36.78
C LEU A 122 32.35 -12.08 -35.55
N GLN A 123 33.62 -11.70 -35.69
CA GLN A 123 34.37 -10.96 -34.66
C GLN A 123 33.66 -9.65 -34.26
N ALA A 124 33.27 -8.85 -35.25
CA ALA A 124 32.57 -7.59 -35.00
C ALA A 124 31.21 -7.82 -34.33
N THR A 125 30.46 -8.85 -34.74
CA THR A 125 29.20 -9.23 -34.11
C THR A 125 29.40 -9.64 -32.66
N ILE A 126 30.35 -10.52 -32.35
CA ILE A 126 30.65 -10.95 -30.98
C ILE A 126 31.05 -9.76 -30.11
N ALA A 127 31.88 -8.85 -30.62
CA ALA A 127 32.28 -7.64 -29.90
C ALA A 127 31.08 -6.73 -29.59
N ALA A 128 30.17 -6.54 -30.55
CA ALA A 128 28.96 -5.77 -30.35
C ALA A 128 28.02 -6.41 -29.32
N LEU A 129 27.80 -7.74 -29.41
CA LEU A 129 26.97 -8.49 -28.47
C LEU A 129 27.55 -8.46 -27.05
N ARG A 130 28.87 -8.59 -26.89
CA ARG A 130 29.54 -8.45 -25.58
C ARG A 130 29.37 -7.05 -25.00
N LYS A 131 29.54 -6.02 -25.83
CA LYS A 131 29.36 -4.63 -25.40
C LYS A 131 27.93 -4.39 -24.90
N GLU A 132 26.93 -4.88 -25.63
CA GLU A 132 25.53 -4.77 -25.22
C GLU A 132 25.26 -5.56 -23.94
N LEU A 133 25.78 -6.80 -23.81
CA LEU A 133 25.66 -7.61 -22.60
C LEU A 133 26.18 -6.87 -21.35
N GLU A 134 27.34 -6.23 -21.45
CA GLU A 134 27.90 -5.46 -20.34
C GLU A 134 27.06 -4.22 -20.01
N ALA A 135 26.50 -3.53 -21.01
CA ALA A 135 25.57 -2.43 -20.78
C ALA A 135 24.29 -2.90 -20.06
N GLN A 136 23.74 -4.05 -20.45
CA GLN A 136 22.57 -4.65 -19.79
C GLN A 136 22.89 -5.04 -18.34
N LYS A 137 24.05 -5.68 -18.07
CA LYS A 137 24.49 -5.99 -16.70
C LYS A 137 24.56 -4.74 -15.81
N GLN A 138 25.10 -3.64 -16.31
CA GLN A 138 25.18 -2.37 -15.57
C GLN A 138 23.80 -1.78 -15.27
N ARG A 139 22.85 -1.87 -16.22
CA ARG A 139 21.46 -1.44 -15.99
C ARG A 139 20.78 -2.28 -14.92
N VAL A 140 20.90 -3.61 -14.99
CA VAL A 140 20.35 -4.53 -14.00
C VAL A 140 20.94 -4.28 -12.62
N GLN A 141 22.23 -3.98 -12.53
CA GLN A 141 22.86 -3.59 -11.27
C GLN A 141 22.24 -2.30 -10.71
N THR A 142 22.12 -1.26 -11.55
CA THR A 142 21.50 0.01 -11.14
C THR A 142 20.06 -0.19 -10.68
N LEU A 143 19.30 -0.99 -11.43
CA LEU A 143 17.92 -1.35 -11.10
C LEU A 143 17.85 -2.11 -9.76
N THR A 144 18.80 -3.02 -9.50
CA THR A 144 18.91 -3.74 -8.22
C THR A 144 19.17 -2.77 -7.07
N GLU A 145 20.13 -1.86 -7.22
CA GLU A 145 20.46 -0.84 -6.22
C GLU A 145 19.27 0.10 -5.95
N GLU A 146 18.53 0.51 -6.97
CA GLU A 146 17.31 1.31 -6.83
C GLU A 146 16.19 0.55 -6.12
N LEU A 147 16.01 -0.73 -6.45
CA LEU A 147 15.02 -1.60 -5.78
C LEU A 147 15.39 -1.84 -4.32
N GLU A 148 16.65 -2.03 -3.98
CA GLU A 148 17.13 -2.15 -2.60
C GLU A 148 16.91 -0.85 -1.83
N ARG A 149 17.28 0.31 -2.41
CA ARG A 149 16.99 1.63 -1.81
C ARG A 149 15.50 1.84 -1.58
N LYS A 150 14.65 1.47 -2.55
CA LYS A 150 13.18 1.56 -2.42
C LYS A 150 12.63 0.58 -1.39
N ASN A 151 13.14 -0.65 -1.30
CA ASN A 151 12.73 -1.63 -0.29
C ASN A 151 13.09 -1.17 1.13
N LEU A 152 14.29 -0.58 1.32
CA LEU A 152 14.68 0.04 2.59
C LEU A 152 13.80 1.26 2.90
N ALA A 153 13.49 2.09 1.90
CA ALA A 153 12.58 3.22 2.07
C ALA A 153 11.16 2.78 2.45
N ILE A 154 10.65 1.68 1.90
CA ILE A 154 9.35 1.10 2.27
C ILE A 154 9.38 0.57 3.70
N GLY A 155 10.44 -0.13 4.11
CA GLY A 155 10.59 -0.56 5.51
C GLY A 155 10.61 0.61 6.50
N LEU A 156 11.28 1.71 6.14
CA LEU A 156 11.28 2.94 6.94
C LEU A 156 9.92 3.64 6.93
N LEU A 157 9.23 3.70 5.79
CA LEU A 157 7.90 4.31 5.66
C LEU A 157 6.81 3.50 6.38
N ASP A 158 6.86 2.17 6.34
CA ASP A 158 5.95 1.27 7.07
C ASP A 158 6.15 1.39 8.60
N SER A 159 7.41 1.53 9.03
CA SER A 159 7.75 1.84 10.43
C SER A 159 7.23 3.22 10.85
N MET A 160 7.43 4.26 10.02
CA MET A 160 6.89 5.60 10.28
C MET A 160 5.36 5.62 10.27
N LEU A 161 4.70 4.87 9.39
CA LEU A 161 3.25 4.76 9.29
C LEU A 161 2.66 4.06 10.52
N THR A 162 3.26 2.94 10.94
CA THR A 162 2.88 2.21 12.16
C THR A 162 3.04 3.10 13.40
N GLN A 163 4.14 3.85 13.50
CA GLN A 163 4.35 4.80 14.60
C GLN A 163 3.32 5.92 14.58
N ARG A 164 3.03 6.50 13.41
CA ARG A 164 2.01 7.55 13.22
C ARG A 164 0.61 7.06 13.59
N MET A 165 0.23 5.84 13.21
CA MET A 165 -1.06 5.24 13.58
C MET A 165 -1.16 5.05 15.11
N SER A 166 -0.11 4.56 15.75
CA SER A 166 -0.06 4.44 17.21
C SER A 166 -0.16 5.80 17.92
N ASP A 167 0.49 6.84 17.38
CA ASP A 167 0.37 8.21 17.89
C ASP A 167 -1.05 8.75 17.74
N VAL A 168 -1.73 8.49 16.61
CA VAL A 168 -3.12 8.89 16.37
C VAL A 168 -4.07 8.18 17.34
N ASP A 169 -3.93 6.87 17.55
CA ASP A 169 -4.76 6.12 18.49
C ASP A 169 -4.57 6.61 19.93
N ARG A 170 -3.32 6.89 20.32
CA ARG A 170 -3.01 7.47 21.63
C ARG A 170 -3.61 8.86 21.80
N LEU A 171 -3.51 9.72 20.77
CA LEU A 171 -4.08 11.07 20.80
C LEU A 171 -5.60 11.04 20.83
N ASN A 172 -6.25 10.15 20.08
CA ASN A 172 -7.70 9.96 20.11
C ASN A 172 -8.16 9.47 21.49
N ALA A 173 -7.46 8.50 22.09
CA ALA A 173 -7.75 8.02 23.43
C ALA A 173 -7.57 9.12 24.48
N ALA A 174 -6.48 9.89 24.42
CA ALA A 174 -6.23 11.02 25.31
C ALA A 174 -7.29 12.12 25.15
N THR A 175 -7.69 12.43 23.91
CA THR A 175 -8.73 13.43 23.62
C THR A 175 -10.08 12.97 24.13
N ALA A 176 -10.45 11.70 23.94
CA ALA A 176 -11.69 11.14 24.47
C ALA A 176 -11.71 11.16 26.00
N GLN A 177 -10.58 10.82 26.65
CA GLN A 177 -10.44 10.90 28.10
C GLN A 177 -10.56 12.34 28.60
N GLN A 178 -9.92 13.29 27.92
CA GLN A 178 -9.98 14.71 28.27
C GLN A 178 -11.39 15.27 28.07
N ALA A 179 -12.07 14.92 26.97
CA ALA A 179 -13.46 15.30 26.72
C ALA A 179 -14.40 14.74 27.79
N ALA A 180 -14.21 13.47 28.19
CA ALA A 180 -14.98 12.86 29.28
C ALA A 180 -14.71 13.55 30.63
N ALA A 181 -13.45 13.90 30.92
CA ALA A 181 -13.08 14.63 32.13
C ALA A 181 -13.69 16.04 32.15
N LEU A 182 -13.64 16.76 31.03
CA LEU A 182 -14.24 18.09 30.88
C LEU A 182 -15.77 18.02 31.02
N ALA A 183 -16.43 17.04 30.41
CA ALA A 183 -17.87 16.84 30.56
C ALA A 183 -18.25 16.53 32.02
N SER A 184 -17.44 15.73 32.72
CA SER A 184 -17.64 15.42 34.14
C SER A 184 -17.48 16.67 35.02
N GLN A 185 -16.42 17.45 34.79
CA GLN A 185 -16.16 18.70 35.50
C GLN A 185 -17.25 19.74 35.22
N ASP A 186 -17.69 19.91 33.96
CA ASP A 186 -18.78 20.82 33.61
C ASP A 186 -20.08 20.42 34.33
N LYS A 187 -20.41 19.13 34.36
CA LYS A 187 -21.57 18.62 35.08
C LYS A 187 -21.47 18.84 36.59
N GLU A 188 -20.28 18.69 37.17
CA GLU A 188 -20.06 18.94 38.60
C GLU A 188 -20.13 20.43 38.93
N LEU A 189 -19.53 21.29 38.10
CA LEU A 189 -19.58 22.74 38.26
C LEU A 189 -21.01 23.27 38.19
N ASN A 190 -21.82 22.74 37.29
CA ASN A 190 -23.21 23.15 37.11
C ASN A 190 -24.22 22.40 38.00
N THR A 191 -23.78 21.41 38.78
CA THR A 191 -24.65 20.70 39.73
C THR A 191 -25.10 21.64 40.85
N VAL A 192 -26.41 21.74 41.03
CA VAL A 192 -27.07 22.41 42.16
C VAL A 192 -28.05 21.46 42.83
N ARG A 193 -28.44 21.79 44.07
CA ARG A 193 -29.33 20.96 44.88
C ARG A 193 -30.46 21.82 45.43
N TYR A 194 -31.69 21.31 45.39
CA TYR A 194 -32.81 22.00 46.01
C TYR A 194 -33.67 21.07 46.87
N CYS A 195 -34.32 21.64 47.87
CA CYS A 195 -35.29 20.97 48.74
C CYS A 195 -36.48 21.91 48.98
N VAL A 196 -37.69 21.38 48.84
CA VAL A 196 -38.93 22.08 49.14
C VAL A 196 -39.69 21.26 50.16
N GLY A 197 -40.10 21.86 51.26
CA GLY A 197 -40.82 21.14 52.31
C GLY A 197 -41.48 22.08 53.32
N THR A 198 -42.36 21.52 54.14
CA THR A 198 -42.95 22.29 55.23
C THR A 198 -41.92 22.51 56.34
N LYS A 199 -42.22 23.43 57.27
CA LYS A 199 -41.36 23.66 58.43
C LYS A 199 -41.15 22.39 59.28
N GLY A 200 -42.12 21.49 59.31
CA GLY A 200 -42.01 20.19 59.99
C GLY A 200 -41.02 19.29 59.27
N ASP A 201 -41.24 19.07 57.96
CA ASP A 201 -40.40 18.22 57.12
C ASP A 201 -38.93 18.66 57.16
N LEU A 202 -38.67 19.96 57.02
CA LEU A 202 -37.30 20.50 57.03
C LEU A 202 -36.60 20.33 58.38
N LYS A 203 -37.35 20.29 59.50
CA LYS A 203 -36.79 20.00 60.82
C LYS A 203 -36.50 18.51 61.00
N ASP A 204 -37.42 17.65 60.57
CA ASP A 204 -37.28 16.19 60.66
C ASP A 204 -36.13 15.68 59.79
N MET A 205 -35.93 16.32 58.62
CA MET A 205 -34.78 16.12 57.73
C MET A 205 -33.47 16.73 58.26
N LYS A 206 -33.50 17.39 59.43
CA LYS A 206 -32.38 18.13 60.05
C LYS A 206 -31.80 19.25 59.19
N ILE A 207 -32.52 19.70 58.16
CA ILE A 207 -32.13 20.80 57.27
C ILE A 207 -32.33 22.15 57.98
N LEU A 208 -33.33 22.25 58.85
CA LEU A 208 -33.68 23.45 59.61
C LEU A 208 -33.47 23.23 61.12
N GLN A 209 -32.46 23.89 61.70
CA GLN A 209 -32.12 23.80 63.12
C GLN A 209 -32.10 25.20 63.75
N GLY A 210 -32.85 25.40 64.84
CA GLY A 210 -32.88 26.70 65.54
C GLY A 210 -33.34 27.90 64.68
N GLY A 211 -34.03 27.66 63.56
CA GLY A 211 -34.46 28.70 62.62
C GLY A 211 -33.43 29.09 61.55
N ARG A 212 -32.29 28.40 61.47
CA ARG A 212 -31.27 28.56 60.42
C ARG A 212 -31.11 27.26 59.62
N VAL A 213 -30.81 27.40 58.33
CA VAL A 213 -30.50 26.26 57.46
C VAL A 213 -29.11 25.74 57.82
N ALA A 214 -29.01 24.47 58.18
CA ALA A 214 -27.76 23.80 58.53
C ALA A 214 -27.25 22.97 57.34
N THR A 215 -26.64 23.62 56.35
CA THR A 215 -26.19 22.95 55.12
C THR A 215 -25.05 21.95 55.32
N GLU A 216 -24.25 22.10 56.38
CA GLU A 216 -23.08 21.24 56.66
C GLU A 216 -23.45 19.87 57.26
N GLN A 217 -24.56 19.79 58.00
CA GLN A 217 -25.05 18.54 58.63
C GLN A 217 -26.35 18.04 58.01
N ALA A 218 -26.86 18.73 56.98
CA ALA A 218 -28.07 18.36 56.29
C ALA A 218 -27.87 17.02 55.55
N ASN A 219 -28.86 16.14 55.67
CA ASN A 219 -28.85 14.90 54.91
C ASN A 219 -29.14 15.22 53.42
N MET A 220 -28.11 15.08 52.59
CA MET A 220 -28.16 15.38 51.16
C MET A 220 -29.11 14.46 50.38
N SER A 221 -29.59 13.34 50.96
CA SER A 221 -30.55 12.45 50.32
C SER A 221 -31.92 13.09 50.09
N TYR A 222 -32.27 14.13 50.86
CA TYR A 222 -33.54 14.86 50.72
C TYR A 222 -33.48 15.99 49.70
N PHE A 223 -32.33 16.20 49.06
CA PHE A 223 -32.16 17.21 48.04
C PHE A 223 -32.26 16.60 46.66
N THR A 224 -33.05 17.23 45.80
CA THR A 224 -33.05 16.92 44.38
C THR A 224 -31.81 17.53 43.74
N LYS A 225 -30.98 16.68 43.12
CA LYS A 225 -29.80 17.09 42.35
C LYS A 225 -30.23 17.43 40.93
N THR A 226 -29.89 18.62 40.44
CA THR A 226 -30.19 19.07 39.08
C THR A 226 -29.04 19.92 38.50
N ASP A 227 -29.04 20.14 37.19
CA ASP A 227 -28.15 21.09 36.53
C ASP A 227 -28.78 22.49 36.61
N ARG A 228 -27.99 23.49 37.02
CA ARG A 228 -28.47 24.87 37.17
C ARG A 228 -28.94 25.50 35.87
N ARG A 229 -28.52 24.98 34.71
CA ARG A 229 -28.92 25.45 33.37
C ARG A 229 -30.35 25.02 33.03
N ASP A 230 -30.78 23.87 33.56
CA ASP A 230 -32.08 23.30 33.28
C ASP A 230 -33.16 23.79 34.26
N LEU A 231 -32.74 24.21 35.46
CA LEU A 231 -33.64 24.72 36.50
C LEU A 231 -33.94 26.21 36.31
N SER A 232 -34.84 26.53 35.37
CA SER A 232 -35.37 27.88 35.14
C SER A 232 -36.64 28.18 35.93
N GLN A 233 -37.42 27.14 36.24
CA GLN A 233 -38.68 27.24 36.97
C GLN A 233 -38.83 26.09 37.95
N LEU A 234 -39.35 26.36 39.13
CA LEU A 234 -39.63 25.36 40.16
C LEU A 234 -41.04 25.58 40.74
N PRO A 235 -42.02 24.75 40.38
CA PRO A 235 -43.33 24.75 41.02
C PRO A 235 -43.20 24.37 42.50
N LEU A 236 -43.74 25.20 43.40
CA LEU A 236 -43.62 25.00 44.85
C LEU A 236 -44.84 24.31 45.46
N TYR A 237 -45.90 24.15 44.66
CA TYR A 237 -47.15 23.49 45.04
C TYR A 237 -47.83 24.04 46.31
N SER A 238 -47.55 25.30 46.67
CA SER A 238 -48.14 25.99 47.81
C SER A 238 -48.45 27.45 47.49
N ARG A 239 -49.43 28.04 48.17
CA ARG A 239 -49.83 29.46 48.01
C ARG A 239 -48.88 30.42 48.72
N LYS A 240 -48.07 29.91 49.65
CA LYS A 240 -47.09 30.68 50.42
C LYS A 240 -45.79 29.89 50.48
N ALA A 241 -44.71 30.56 50.14
CA ALA A 241 -43.38 29.98 50.16
C ALA A 241 -42.35 31.02 50.56
N ARG A 242 -41.30 30.58 51.25
CA ARG A 242 -40.18 31.39 51.69
C ARG A 242 -38.87 30.68 51.40
N LEU A 243 -37.98 31.35 50.67
CA LEU A 243 -36.61 30.88 50.50
C LEU A 243 -35.86 31.06 51.83
N LEU A 244 -35.26 29.98 52.33
CA LEU A 244 -34.47 29.98 53.56
C LEU A 244 -32.97 30.16 53.28
N THR A 245 -32.52 29.84 52.07
CA THR A 245 -31.16 30.10 51.58
C THR A 245 -31.08 31.49 50.93
N VAL A 246 -29.91 32.11 50.99
CA VAL A 246 -29.71 33.48 50.49
C VAL A 246 -29.39 33.46 49.00
N HIS A 247 -30.30 34.01 48.21
CA HIS A 247 -30.14 34.23 46.77
C HIS A 247 -30.44 35.70 46.44
N PRO A 248 -29.73 36.34 45.48
CA PRO A 248 -30.00 37.73 45.12
C PRO A 248 -31.46 37.95 44.71
N ALA A 249 -32.13 38.95 45.29
CA ALA A 249 -33.54 39.20 44.98
C ALA A 249 -33.80 39.59 43.51
N SER A 250 -32.78 40.13 42.83
CA SER A 250 -32.86 40.45 41.40
C SER A 250 -32.76 39.24 40.47
N SER A 251 -32.34 38.08 40.98
CA SER A 251 -32.10 36.88 40.16
C SER A 251 -33.29 35.92 40.09
N TYR A 252 -34.37 36.17 40.84
CA TYR A 252 -35.58 35.34 40.84
C TYR A 252 -36.87 36.12 41.10
N GLU A 253 -38.00 35.51 40.78
CA GLU A 253 -39.34 35.96 41.14
C GLU A 253 -40.21 34.80 41.61
N LEU A 254 -41.16 35.10 42.50
CA LEU A 254 -42.21 34.16 42.89
C LEU A 254 -43.51 34.65 42.25
N LEU A 255 -43.99 33.90 41.26
CA LEU A 255 -45.21 34.24 40.53
C LEU A 255 -46.29 33.18 40.81
N PRO A 256 -47.57 33.57 40.95
CA PRO A 256 -48.66 32.62 41.02
C PRO A 256 -48.86 31.94 39.65
N GLY A 257 -48.88 30.62 39.63
CA GLY A 257 -49.24 29.81 38.48
C GLY A 257 -50.74 29.83 38.19
N SER A 258 -51.15 29.11 37.14
CA SER A 258 -52.55 29.00 36.69
C SER A 258 -53.50 28.44 37.76
N ASP A 259 -52.98 27.67 38.70
CA ASP A 259 -53.65 27.04 39.83
C ASP A 259 -53.59 27.86 41.14
N LYS A 260 -53.07 29.10 41.07
CA LYS A 260 -52.78 30.00 42.21
C LYS A 260 -51.70 29.47 43.16
N GLN A 261 -50.94 28.43 42.80
CA GLN A 261 -49.77 27.97 43.55
C GLN A 261 -48.53 28.74 43.07
N LEU A 262 -47.57 28.99 43.97
CA LEU A 262 -46.38 29.75 43.64
C LEU A 262 -45.40 28.92 42.81
N VAL A 263 -44.81 29.55 41.79
CA VAL A 263 -43.72 29.02 40.98
C VAL A 263 -42.53 29.97 41.10
N LEU A 264 -41.40 29.42 41.53
CA LEU A 264 -40.13 30.13 41.55
C LEU A 264 -39.58 30.21 40.12
N HIS A 265 -39.44 31.41 39.60
CA HIS A 265 -38.85 31.70 38.30
C HIS A 265 -37.44 32.25 38.50
N ILE A 266 -36.43 31.55 38.00
CA ILE A 266 -35.03 31.97 38.07
C ILE A 266 -34.72 32.76 36.80
N LYS A 267 -34.56 34.08 36.94
CA LYS A 267 -34.29 34.99 35.82
C LYS A 267 -32.85 34.94 35.34
N ASN A 268 -31.93 34.79 36.29
CA ASN A 268 -30.50 34.68 36.03
C ASN A 268 -29.93 33.57 36.90
N SER A 269 -29.69 32.41 36.29
CA SER A 269 -29.19 31.22 36.98
C SER A 269 -27.83 31.47 37.64
N GLU A 270 -26.90 32.15 36.95
CA GLU A 270 -25.57 32.42 37.50
C GLU A 270 -25.62 33.31 38.75
N ALA A 271 -26.38 34.40 38.67
CA ALA A 271 -26.58 35.30 39.81
C ALA A 271 -27.36 34.60 40.94
N PHE A 272 -28.34 33.76 40.62
CA PHE A 272 -29.12 33.04 41.64
C PHE A 272 -28.25 32.06 42.43
N TRP A 273 -27.37 31.30 41.76
CA TRP A 273 -26.50 30.32 42.41
C TRP A 273 -25.15 30.88 42.87
N SER A 274 -24.93 32.20 42.80
CA SER A 274 -23.64 32.83 43.15
C SER A 274 -23.26 32.68 44.62
N ASN A 275 -24.27 32.74 45.51
CA ASN A 275 -24.06 32.73 46.96
C ASN A 275 -24.10 31.30 47.55
N SER A 276 -24.85 30.40 46.93
CA SER A 276 -25.03 29.02 47.38
C SER A 276 -25.48 28.16 46.21
N LYS A 277 -24.93 26.93 46.08
CA LYS A 277 -25.41 25.89 45.15
C LYS A 277 -26.57 25.06 45.72
N ILE A 278 -27.03 25.42 46.92
CA ILE A 278 -28.12 24.76 47.64
C ILE A 278 -29.28 25.76 47.79
N LEU A 279 -30.46 25.33 47.39
CA LEU A 279 -31.73 26.04 47.55
C LEU A 279 -32.61 25.30 48.56
N VAL A 280 -33.08 25.99 49.59
CA VAL A 280 -34.09 25.45 50.52
C VAL A 280 -35.29 26.37 50.52
N VAL A 281 -36.46 25.82 50.19
CA VAL A 281 -37.72 26.55 50.18
C VAL A 281 -38.65 25.95 51.23
N GLN A 282 -39.09 26.79 52.15
CA GLN A 282 -40.15 26.44 53.09
C GLN A 282 -41.49 26.78 52.46
N VAL A 283 -42.41 25.81 52.44
CA VAL A 283 -43.82 26.02 52.09
C VAL A 283 -44.70 25.94 53.35
N ASP A 284 -45.87 26.57 53.29
CA ASP A 284 -46.88 26.51 54.35
C ASP A 284 -47.70 25.21 54.30
#